data_AF-A0A9X8VE71-F1
#
_entry.id   AF-A0A9X8VE71-F1
#
_cell.length_a   1.000
_cell.length_b   1.000
_cell.length_c   1.000
_cell.angle_alpha   90.00
_cell.angle_beta   90.00
_cell.angle_gamma   90.00
#
_symmetry.space_group_name_H-M   'P 1'
#
loop_
_entity.id
_entity.type
_entity.pdbx_description
1 polymer ?
#
loop_
_entity_poly.entity_id
_entity_poly.type
_entity_poly.pdbx_seq_one_letter_code
_entity_poly.pdbx_strand_id
1 'polypeptide(L)' 'MHDTGYGYLLRLNARYHPALRLKAIGLSRACRRLVITLMQRYGPHILHLDADGDLLPGFATFDW' A
#
# COMPACT_ATOMS: atom_id res chain seq x y z
N MET A 1 -4.95 -9.06 -0.18
CA MET A 1 -5.32 -7.95 0.72
C MET A 1 -6.22 -8.56 1.76
N HIS A 2 -5.97 -8.26 3.02
CA HIS A 2 -6.81 -8.72 4.12
C HIS A 2 -7.41 -7.49 4.78
N ASP A 3 -8.74 -7.46 4.91
CA ASP A 3 -9.47 -6.43 5.63
C ASP A 3 -9.39 -6.72 7.13
N THR A 4 -8.97 -5.73 7.92
CA THR A 4 -8.83 -5.84 9.37
C THR A 4 -10.06 -5.33 10.13
N GLY A 5 -11.08 -4.81 9.43
CA GLY A 5 -12.21 -4.08 9.99
C GLY A 5 -11.93 -2.60 10.23
N TYR A 6 -10.67 -2.18 10.17
CA TYR A 6 -10.23 -0.80 10.36
C TYR A 6 -9.19 -0.34 9.34
N GLY A 7 -8.95 -1.15 8.31
CA GLY A 7 -7.86 -0.95 7.37
C GLY A 7 -7.55 -2.21 6.57
N TYR A 8 -6.38 -2.21 5.94
CA TYR A 8 -5.95 -3.29 5.06
C TYR A 8 -4.51 -3.71 5.31
N LEU A 9 -4.31 -5.02 5.37
CA LEU A 9 -2.98 -5.64 5.33
C LEU A 9 -2.64 -6.11 3.92
N LEU A 10 -1.51 -5.63 3.41
CA LEU A 10 -0.88 -6.08 2.19
C LEU A 10 0.34 -6.94 2.51
N ARG A 11 0.27 -8.21 2.13
CA ARG A 11 1.42 -9.12 2.17
C ARG A 11 2.25 -8.95 0.89
N LEU A 12 3.47 -8.43 1.04
CA LEU A 12 4.36 -8.03 -0.06
C LEU A 12 5.44 -9.08 -0.40
N ASN A 13 5.66 -10.04 0.50
CA ASN A 13 6.65 -11.11 0.34
C ASN A 13 6.17 -12.31 -0.49
N ALA A 14 4.98 -12.24 -1.06
CA ALA A 14 4.39 -13.33 -1.83
C ALA A 14 4.40 -13.03 -3.34
N ARG A 15 5.44 -13.54 -4.03
CA ARG A 15 5.50 -13.85 -5.48
C ARG A 15 5.98 -12.76 -6.46
N TYR A 16 6.36 -13.25 -7.65
CA TYR A 16 6.81 -12.53 -8.85
C TYR A 16 5.79 -11.47 -9.35
N HIS A 17 6.30 -10.34 -9.85
CA HIS A 17 5.54 -9.21 -10.45
C HIS A 17 4.61 -8.41 -9.51
N PRO A 18 5.15 -7.72 -8.49
CA PRO A 18 4.35 -6.99 -7.50
C PRO A 18 3.45 -5.91 -8.13
N ALA A 19 3.92 -5.20 -9.16
CA ALA A 19 3.14 -4.15 -9.82
C ALA A 19 1.84 -4.65 -10.48
N LEU A 20 1.86 -5.85 -11.07
CA LEU A 20 0.69 -6.46 -11.72
C LEU A 20 -0.33 -6.92 -10.67
N ARG A 21 0.15 -7.52 -9.58
CA ARG A 21 -0.69 -7.95 -8.46
C ARG A 21 -1.40 -6.78 -7.79
N LEU A 22 -0.68 -5.69 -7.52
CA LEU A 22 -1.27 -4.49 -6.93
C LEU A 22 -2.31 -3.87 -7.86
N LYS A 23 -2.12 -3.95 -9.19
CA LYS A 23 -3.14 -3.50 -10.16
C LYS A 23 -4.38 -4.37 -10.12
N ALA A 24 -4.20 -5.69 -10.05
CA ALA A 24 -5.29 -6.66 -10.05
C ALA A 24 -6.21 -6.55 -8.82
N ILE A 25 -5.69 -6.04 -7.69
CA ILE A 25 -6.48 -5.79 -6.47
C ILE A 25 -7.06 -4.38 -6.40
N GLY A 26 -7.04 -3.62 -7.50
CA GLY A 26 -7.71 -2.32 -7.59
C GLY A 26 -6.91 -1.11 -7.12
N LEU A 27 -5.62 -1.24 -6.78
CA LEU A 27 -4.84 -0.10 -6.32
C LEU A 27 -4.56 0.92 -7.43
N SER A 28 -4.76 2.19 -7.08
CA SER A 28 -4.45 3.34 -7.94
C SER A 28 -2.98 3.34 -8.39
N ARG A 29 -2.68 4.04 -9.48
CA ARG A 29 -1.28 4.15 -9.97
C ARG A 29 -0.37 4.81 -8.94
N ALA A 30 -0.87 5.78 -8.18
CA ALA A 30 -0.11 6.45 -7.13
C ALA A 30 0.23 5.48 -5.99
N CYS A 31 -0.77 4.76 -5.47
CA CYS A 31 -0.57 3.77 -4.42
C CYS A 31 0.38 2.66 -4.86
N ARG A 32 0.23 2.16 -6.09
CA ARG A 32 1.16 1.17 -6.66
C ARG A 32 2.62 1.64 -6.64
N ARG A 33 2.88 2.90 -7.03
CA ARG A 33 4.23 3.47 -7.00
C ARG A 33 4.77 3.60 -5.58
N LEU A 34 3.94 4.01 -4.62
CA LEU A 34 4.31 4.10 -3.22
C LEU A 34 4.72 2.72 -2.67
N VAL A 35 3.85 1.71 -2.81
CA VAL A 35 4.10 0.36 -2.30
C VAL A 35 5.37 -0.23 -2.92
N ILE A 36 5.55 -0.12 -4.24
CA ILE A 36 6.75 -0.62 -4.92
C ILE A 36 8.03 0.09 -4.41
N THR A 37 7.96 1.40 -4.20
CA THR A 37 9.09 2.17 -3.67
C THR A 37 9.47 1.71 -2.27
N LEU A 38 8.48 1.48 -1.41
CA LEU A 38 8.69 0.95 -0.05
C LEU A 38 9.29 -0.46 -0.10
N MET A 39 8.77 -1.33 -0.97
CA MET A 39 9.32 -2.67 -1.22
C MET A 39 10.80 -2.63 -1.59
N GLN A 40 11.18 -1.76 -2.52
CA GLN A 40 12.56 -1.65 -3.02
C GLN A 40 13.53 -1.03 -2.01
N ARG A 41 13.08 -0.04 -1.23
CA ARG A 41 13.94 0.67 -0.28
C ARG A 41 14.13 -0.05 1.05
N TYR A 42 13.08 -0.72 1.54
CA TYR A 42 13.06 -1.23 2.91
C TYR A 42 12.81 -2.74 3.00
N GLY A 43 12.51 -3.41 1.88
CA GLY A 43 12.19 -4.85 1.86
C GLY A 43 11.02 -5.29 2.77
N PRO A 44 9.97 -4.47 3.03
CA PRO A 44 8.91 -4.85 3.95
C PRO A 44 8.17 -6.09 3.48
N HIS A 45 7.87 -6.98 4.42
CA HIS A 45 7.08 -8.18 4.15
C HIS A 45 5.57 -7.93 4.23
N ILE A 46 5.16 -6.96 5.03
CA ILE A 46 3.77 -6.58 5.29
C ILE A 46 3.70 -5.05 5.28
N LEU A 47 2.66 -4.50 4.67
CA LEU A 47 2.27 -3.11 4.76
C LEU A 47 0.86 -3.02 5.35
N HIS A 48 0.70 -2.26 6.42
CA HIS A 48 -0.59 -1.94 7.01
C HIS A 48 -1.04 -0.57 6.52
N LEU A 49 -2.26 -0.49 6.00
CA LEU A 49 -2.95 0.74 5.64
C LEU A 49 -4.07 0.90 6.64
N ASP A 50 -3.97 1.90 7.51
CA ASP A 50 -4.95 2.17 8.55
C ASP A 50 -5.96 3.22 8.07
N ALA A 51 -7.22 3.10 8.48
CA ALA A 51 -8.24 4.11 8.23
C ALA A 51 -8.15 5.29 9.20
N ASP A 52 -7.41 5.15 10.30
CA ASP A 52 -7.26 6.14 11.36
C ASP A 52 -5.84 6.70 11.40
N GLY A 53 -5.60 7.62 10.48
CA GLY A 53 -4.35 8.35 10.39
C GLY A 53 -4.58 9.84 10.58
N ASP A 54 -3.72 10.46 11.38
CA ASP A 54 -3.65 11.92 11.44
C ASP A 54 -3.20 12.50 10.10
N LEU A 55 -3.79 13.64 9.72
CA LEU A 55 -3.32 14.42 8.59
C LEU A 55 -2.03 15.15 8.97
N LEU A 56 -0.91 14.75 8.37
CA LEU A 56 0.37 15.41 8.59
C LEU A 56 0.46 16.71 7.76
N PRO A 57 0.72 17.88 8.38
CA PRO A 57 0.88 19.12 7.65
C PRO A 57 2.08 19.04 6.70
N GLY A 58 1.91 19.55 5.47
CA GLY A 58 2.94 19.52 4.43
C GLY A 58 2.97 18.24 3.58
N PHE A 59 2.12 17.26 3.85
CA PHE A 59 1.94 16.07 3.02
C PHE A 59 0.69 16.18 2.16
N ALA A 60 0.81 15.77 0.89
CA ALA A 60 -0.35 15.70 0.01
C ALA A 60 -1.26 14.54 0.44
N THR A 61 -2.52 14.86 0.74
CA THR A 61 -3.61 13.90 0.86
C THR A 61 -4.22 13.66 -0.51
N PHE A 62 -4.93 12.55 -0.66
CA PHE A 62 -5.66 12.25 -1.88
C PHE A 62 -7.03 11.68 -1.53
N ASP A 63 -8.07 12.17 -2.19
CA ASP A 63 -9.47 11.87 -1.84
C ASP A 63 -10.08 10.73 -2.69
N TRP A 64 -9.24 9.81 -3.21
CA TRP A 64 -9.65 8.74 -4.12
C TRP A 64 -9.77 7.38 -3.44
#